data_AF-A0A7X2GZV5-F1
#
_entry.id   AF-A0A7X2GZV5-F1
#
_cell.length_a   1.000
_cell.length_b   1.000
_cell.length_c   1.000
_cell.angle_alpha   90.00
_cell.angle_beta   90.00
_cell.angle_gamma   90.00
#
_symmetry.space_group_name_H-M   'P 1'
#
loop_
_entity.id
_entity.type
_entity.pdbx_description
1 polymer ?
#
loop_
_entity_poly.entity_id
_entity_poly.type
_entity_poly.pdbx_seq_one_letter_code
_entity_poly.pdbx_strand_id
1 'polypeptide(L)'
;MTHTKLLILTLSGLLLAGCQSYRDDQSRRSKIAQFFISHPVAAQAIGVEDKKSTNITSNAARLSQRTGLDNQANGDGRGTQVNAVRHTLWQAAIASQFDSDIAERIGNAYLNDTDVREGKTDYYSRLAADQAVDLRNNIIGRNIGSDKPAADMKTLAHDVLLHYHKVGLWTANQTRSKGRKVWRISQNKLSTIEYKKALANLASLNSDGMNAKEQLEYSSGTLRDISKSVQAISKVQD
;
A
#
# COMPACT_ATOMS: atom_id res chain seq x y z
N MET A 1 8.64 -5.08 -55.38
CA MET A 1 8.02 -5.92 -54.33
C MET A 1 8.88 -5.78 -53.09
N THR A 2 8.43 -4.94 -52.17
CA THR A 2 9.26 -4.26 -51.18
C THR A 2 8.65 -4.48 -49.79
N HIS A 3 9.54 -4.76 -48.83
CA HIS A 3 9.34 -4.72 -47.37
C HIS A 3 8.44 -5.79 -46.73
N THR A 4 9.01 -6.98 -46.54
CA THR A 4 8.46 -7.96 -45.57
C THR A 4 9.58 -8.62 -44.77
N LYS A 5 10.51 -7.84 -44.19
CA LYS A 5 11.56 -8.36 -43.28
C LYS A 5 11.97 -7.40 -42.15
N LEU A 6 11.12 -6.45 -41.76
CA LEU A 6 11.46 -5.48 -40.71
C LEU A 6 10.36 -5.32 -39.65
N LEU A 7 9.78 -6.43 -39.17
CA LEU A 7 8.80 -6.38 -38.07
C LEU A 7 8.98 -7.46 -36.99
N ILE A 8 10.15 -8.12 -36.94
CA ILE A 8 10.45 -9.14 -35.92
C ILE A 8 11.57 -8.69 -34.95
N LEU A 9 12.19 -7.53 -35.20
CA LEU A 9 13.32 -7.04 -34.39
C LEU A 9 12.96 -6.02 -33.30
N THR A 10 11.69 -5.62 -33.16
CA THR A 10 11.26 -4.66 -32.13
C THR A 10 10.55 -5.29 -30.93
N LEU A 11 10.17 -6.57 -30.99
CA LEU A 11 9.55 -7.26 -29.85
C LEU A 11 10.58 -7.89 -28.88
N SER A 12 11.79 -8.18 -29.37
CA SER A 12 12.84 -8.83 -28.57
C SER A 12 13.50 -7.88 -27.55
N GLY A 13 13.45 -6.56 -27.79
CA GLY A 13 14.04 -5.56 -26.89
C GLY A 13 13.26 -5.35 -25.58
N LEU A 14 11.95 -5.60 -25.60
CA LEU A 14 11.09 -5.49 -24.40
C LEU A 14 11.17 -6.72 -23.49
N LEU A 15 11.57 -7.89 -24.03
CA LEU A 15 11.75 -9.12 -23.24
C LEU A 15 13.09 -9.15 -22.49
N LEU A 16 14.12 -8.47 -22.98
CA LEU A 16 15.45 -8.44 -22.33
C LEU A 16 15.54 -7.46 -21.14
N ALA A 17 14.63 -6.49 -21.03
CA ALA A 17 14.54 -5.62 -19.86
C ALA A 17 13.91 -6.33 -18.63
N GLY A 18 13.18 -7.43 -18.84
CA GLY A 18 12.60 -8.27 -17.78
C GLY A 18 13.60 -9.19 -17.07
N CYS A 19 14.85 -9.24 -17.52
CA CYS A 19 15.93 -10.05 -16.94
C CYS A 19 16.97 -9.23 -16.16
N GLN A 20 16.62 -8.03 -15.68
CA GLN A 20 17.43 -7.38 -14.65
C GLN A 20 16.97 -7.89 -13.29
N SER A 21 17.83 -8.69 -12.66
CA SER A 21 17.66 -9.15 -11.28
C SER A 21 17.37 -7.96 -10.38
N TYR A 22 16.41 -8.09 -9.46
CA TYR A 22 16.18 -7.15 -8.37
C TYR A 22 17.52 -6.78 -7.72
N ARG A 23 17.86 -5.48 -7.70
CA ARG A 23 19.04 -4.95 -6.99
C ARG A 23 18.58 -3.94 -5.97
N ASP A 24 19.10 -4.04 -4.75
CA ASP A 24 18.74 -3.14 -3.64
C ASP A 24 19.11 -1.66 -3.91
N ASP A 25 20.04 -1.38 -4.83
CA ASP A 25 20.51 -0.04 -5.20
C ASP A 25 19.63 0.70 -6.22
N GLN A 26 18.57 0.06 -6.72
CA GLN A 26 17.67 0.68 -7.70
C GLN A 26 16.72 1.71 -7.07
N SER A 27 16.36 2.73 -7.84
CA SER A 27 15.36 3.69 -7.41
C SER A 27 14.00 3.03 -7.19
N ARG A 28 13.17 3.59 -6.30
CA ARG A 28 11.83 3.09 -6.01
C ARG A 28 10.97 3.00 -7.28
N ARG A 29 11.06 4.00 -8.14
CA ARG A 29 10.40 4.00 -9.46
C ARG A 29 10.76 2.77 -10.28
N SER A 30 12.05 2.41 -10.32
CA SER A 30 12.54 1.27 -11.10
C SER A 30 12.02 -0.06 -10.56
N LYS A 31 12.07 -0.26 -9.23
CA LYS A 31 11.53 -1.47 -8.58
C LYS A 31 10.05 -1.65 -8.87
N ILE A 32 9.25 -0.59 -8.74
CA ILE A 32 7.81 -0.61 -9.05
C ILE A 32 7.58 -0.92 -10.52
N ALA A 33 8.32 -0.27 -11.44
CA ALA A 33 8.19 -0.52 -12.87
C ALA A 33 8.50 -1.98 -13.23
N GLN A 34 9.57 -2.55 -12.69
CA GLN A 34 9.93 -3.96 -12.89
C GLN A 34 8.86 -4.91 -12.36
N PHE A 35 8.29 -4.63 -11.18
CA PHE A 35 7.17 -5.41 -10.67
C PHE A 35 5.99 -5.35 -11.64
N PHE A 36 5.65 -4.16 -12.16
CA PHE A 36 4.50 -3.97 -13.04
C PHE A 36 4.67 -4.70 -14.38
N ILE A 37 5.91 -4.74 -14.91
CA ILE A 37 6.25 -5.50 -16.10
C ILE A 37 6.16 -7.01 -15.85
N SER A 38 6.63 -7.46 -14.68
CA SER A 38 6.70 -8.90 -14.35
C SER A 38 5.37 -9.48 -13.88
N HIS A 39 4.46 -8.66 -13.33
CA HIS A 39 3.17 -9.09 -12.76
C HIS A 39 2.01 -8.21 -13.25
N PRO A 40 1.70 -8.18 -14.55
CA PRO A 40 0.76 -7.22 -15.14
C PRO A 40 -0.67 -7.32 -14.59
N VAL A 41 -1.16 -8.54 -14.29
CA VAL A 41 -2.50 -8.75 -13.71
C VAL A 41 -2.57 -8.18 -12.28
N ALA A 42 -1.56 -8.49 -11.46
CA ALA A 42 -1.47 -7.93 -10.11
C ALA A 42 -1.33 -6.41 -10.15
N ALA A 43 -0.48 -5.89 -11.04
CA ALA A 43 -0.29 -4.46 -11.23
C ALA A 43 -1.57 -3.71 -11.62
N GLN A 44 -2.42 -4.31 -12.47
CA GLN A 44 -3.70 -3.74 -12.82
C GLN A 44 -4.66 -3.66 -11.62
N ALA A 45 -4.75 -4.74 -10.83
CA ALA A 45 -5.62 -4.78 -9.65
C ALA A 45 -5.10 -3.87 -8.53
N ILE A 46 -3.78 -3.82 -8.32
CA ILE A 46 -3.14 -2.94 -7.34
C ILE A 46 -3.34 -1.48 -7.72
N GLY A 47 -3.09 -1.16 -8.99
CA GLY A 47 -3.27 0.16 -9.57
C GLY A 47 -2.47 1.25 -8.86
N VAL A 48 -2.80 2.50 -9.18
CA VAL A 48 -2.27 3.67 -8.46
C VAL A 48 -3.44 4.45 -7.87
N GLU A 49 -3.19 5.10 -6.73
CA GLU A 49 -4.17 5.92 -6.04
C GLU A 49 -4.78 6.97 -6.99
N ASP A 50 -6.08 6.82 -7.23
CA ASP A 50 -6.94 7.73 -7.97
C ASP A 50 -8.31 7.75 -7.26
N LYS A 51 -8.81 8.94 -6.93
CA LYS A 51 -10.13 9.12 -6.29
C LYS A 51 -11.26 8.50 -7.10
N LYS A 52 -11.05 8.36 -8.41
CA LYS A 52 -11.93 7.74 -9.38
C LYS A 52 -11.39 6.39 -9.87
N SER A 53 -10.77 5.60 -9.00
CA SER A 53 -10.47 4.19 -9.28
C SER A 53 -10.92 3.31 -8.10
N THR A 54 -11.27 2.06 -8.43
CA THR A 54 -11.62 0.99 -7.49
C THR A 54 -10.48 -0.04 -7.37
N ASN A 55 -9.26 0.31 -7.78
CA ASN A 55 -8.08 -0.51 -7.53
C ASN A 55 -7.74 -0.61 -6.04
N ILE A 56 -6.98 -1.62 -5.65
CA ILE A 56 -6.64 -1.92 -4.25
C ILE A 56 -6.00 -0.70 -3.56
N THR A 57 -5.11 0.01 -4.24
CA THR A 57 -4.43 1.19 -3.67
C THR A 57 -5.43 2.30 -3.33
N SER A 58 -6.34 2.62 -4.26
CA SER A 58 -7.41 3.60 -4.04
C SER A 58 -8.35 3.18 -2.92
N ASN A 59 -8.76 1.91 -2.89
CA ASN A 59 -9.72 1.42 -1.89
C ASN A 59 -9.08 1.40 -0.49
N ALA A 60 -7.80 0.99 -0.37
CA ALA A 60 -7.07 1.01 0.89
C ALA A 60 -6.94 2.43 1.46
N ALA A 61 -6.62 3.42 0.61
CA ALA A 61 -6.56 4.82 1.00
C ALA A 61 -7.94 5.35 1.41
N ARG A 62 -8.99 5.02 0.66
CA ARG A 62 -10.35 5.47 0.95
C ARG A 62 -10.86 4.89 2.27
N LEU A 63 -10.76 3.57 2.45
CA LEU A 63 -11.22 2.90 3.68
C LEU A 63 -10.44 3.38 4.90
N SER A 64 -9.11 3.53 4.82
CA SER A 64 -8.30 3.98 5.96
C SER A 64 -8.65 5.41 6.38
N GLN A 65 -8.85 6.33 5.43
CA GLN A 65 -9.27 7.71 5.71
C GLN A 65 -10.65 7.78 6.35
N ARG A 66 -11.55 6.84 6.02
CA ARG A 66 -12.92 6.79 6.56
C ARG A 66 -12.98 6.24 7.98
N THR A 67 -11.91 5.64 8.51
CA THR A 67 -11.89 5.15 9.90
C THR A 67 -12.09 6.27 10.92
N GLY A 68 -11.74 7.52 10.58
CA GLY A 68 -11.78 8.65 11.53
C GLY A 68 -10.71 8.58 12.62
N LEU A 69 -9.67 7.76 12.41
CA LEU A 69 -8.46 7.70 13.22
C LEU A 69 -7.55 8.90 12.93
N ASP A 70 -6.55 9.11 13.78
CA ASP A 70 -5.63 10.22 13.62
C ASP A 70 -4.73 10.06 12.37
N ASN A 71 -4.69 11.13 11.58
CA ASN A 71 -3.84 11.28 10.40
C ASN A 71 -2.97 12.56 10.47
N GLN A 72 -2.98 13.26 11.61
CA GLN A 72 -2.40 14.59 11.76
C GLN A 72 -1.26 14.66 12.80
N ALA A 73 -1.05 13.65 13.66
CA ALA A 73 0.04 13.64 14.65
C ALA A 73 1.41 14.06 14.08
N ASN A 74 1.67 13.76 12.81
CA ASN A 74 2.95 14.02 12.14
C ASN A 74 2.86 15.02 10.99
N GLY A 75 1.71 15.70 10.79
CA GLY A 75 1.50 16.77 9.81
C GLY A 75 1.26 16.38 8.34
N ASP A 76 1.66 15.18 7.91
CA ASP A 76 1.47 14.71 6.53
C ASP A 76 1.04 13.23 6.41
N GLY A 77 0.45 12.69 7.47
CA GLY A 77 -0.05 11.32 7.53
C GLY A 77 1.01 10.23 7.75
N ARG A 78 2.29 10.51 7.49
CA ARG A 78 3.37 9.51 7.69
C ARG A 78 3.46 9.04 9.14
N GLY A 79 3.55 7.73 9.33
CA GLY A 79 3.61 7.08 10.63
C GLY A 79 2.38 7.28 11.51
N THR A 80 1.24 7.72 10.98
CA THR A 80 0.00 7.94 11.75
C THR A 80 -0.87 6.69 11.83
N GLN A 81 -1.97 6.74 12.59
CA GLN A 81 -2.91 5.62 12.71
C GLN A 81 -3.60 5.30 11.38
N VAL A 82 -3.99 6.33 10.61
CA VAL A 82 -4.59 6.14 9.27
C VAL A 82 -3.59 5.50 8.31
N ASN A 83 -2.32 5.92 8.33
CA ASN A 83 -1.31 5.29 7.48
C ASN A 83 -1.05 3.83 7.87
N ALA A 84 -1.03 3.53 9.18
CA ALA A 84 -0.89 2.16 9.66
C ALA A 84 -2.01 1.25 9.12
N VAL A 85 -3.27 1.68 9.22
CA VAL A 85 -4.41 0.93 8.64
C VAL A 85 -4.28 0.82 7.13
N ARG A 86 -3.88 1.89 6.43
CA ARG A 86 -3.72 1.90 4.96
C ARG A 86 -2.75 0.82 4.50
N HIS A 87 -1.55 0.77 5.08
CA HIS A 87 -0.51 -0.18 4.68
C HIS A 87 -0.89 -1.63 5.01
N THR A 88 -1.42 -1.86 6.22
CA THR A 88 -1.88 -3.21 6.61
C THR A 88 -3.02 -3.68 5.71
N LEU A 89 -4.02 -2.83 5.42
CA LEU A 89 -5.14 -3.19 4.55
C LEU A 89 -4.68 -3.41 3.09
N TRP A 90 -3.80 -2.57 2.58
CA TRP A 90 -3.27 -2.70 1.22
C TRP A 90 -2.55 -4.03 1.03
N GLN A 91 -1.69 -4.44 1.99
CA GLN A 91 -1.02 -5.75 1.92
C GLN A 91 -1.95 -6.92 2.17
N ALA A 92 -2.93 -6.78 3.07
CA ALA A 92 -3.93 -7.82 3.27
C ALA A 92 -4.75 -8.09 2.02
N ALA A 93 -5.15 -7.03 1.30
CA ALA A 93 -5.91 -7.17 0.05
C ALA A 93 -5.10 -7.85 -1.06
N ILE A 94 -3.82 -7.48 -1.21
CA ILE A 94 -2.95 -8.10 -2.22
C ILE A 94 -2.68 -9.57 -1.88
N ALA A 95 -2.41 -9.88 -0.60
CA ALA A 95 -2.17 -11.25 -0.17
C ALA A 95 -3.42 -12.15 -0.27
N SER A 96 -4.60 -11.60 0.04
CA SER A 96 -5.90 -12.27 -0.13
C SER A 96 -6.19 -12.58 -1.61
N GLN A 97 -5.84 -11.65 -2.52
CA GLN A 97 -6.20 -11.78 -3.93
C GLN A 97 -5.18 -12.56 -4.77
N PHE A 98 -3.88 -12.45 -4.47
CA PHE A 98 -2.81 -13.02 -5.29
C PHE A 98 -2.03 -14.07 -4.51
N ASP A 99 -1.29 -13.63 -3.49
CA ASP A 99 -0.62 -14.44 -2.46
C ASP A 99 0.34 -13.53 -1.66
N SER A 100 0.95 -14.09 -0.62
CA SER A 100 1.96 -13.39 0.18
C SER A 100 3.23 -12.99 -0.60
N ASP A 101 3.65 -13.74 -1.62
CA ASP A 101 4.88 -13.45 -2.39
C ASP A 101 4.69 -12.21 -3.26
N ILE A 102 3.56 -12.13 -3.97
CA ILE A 102 3.17 -10.96 -4.75
C ILE A 102 3.02 -9.73 -3.86
N ALA A 103 2.39 -9.87 -2.70
CA ALA A 103 2.25 -8.80 -1.72
C ALA A 103 3.62 -8.33 -1.21
N GLU A 104 4.52 -9.25 -0.88
CA GLU A 104 5.87 -8.91 -0.41
C GLU A 104 6.68 -8.17 -1.48
N ARG A 105 6.71 -8.69 -2.72
CA ARG A 105 7.47 -8.08 -3.82
C ARG A 105 7.08 -6.64 -4.06
N ILE A 106 5.78 -6.34 -4.13
CA ILE A 106 5.33 -4.96 -4.34
C ILE A 106 5.51 -4.11 -3.08
N GLY A 107 5.31 -4.67 -1.88
CA GLY A 107 5.59 -3.96 -0.63
C GLY A 107 7.05 -3.50 -0.54
N ASN A 108 7.99 -4.39 -0.85
CA ASN A 108 9.42 -4.12 -0.86
C ASN A 108 9.82 -3.15 -1.98
N ALA A 109 9.15 -3.21 -3.15
CA ALA A 109 9.40 -2.28 -4.25
C ALA A 109 9.10 -0.81 -3.87
N TYR A 110 8.19 -0.56 -2.92
CA TYR A 110 7.86 0.79 -2.43
C TYR A 110 8.82 1.32 -1.35
N LEU A 111 9.77 0.50 -0.88
CA LEU A 111 10.78 0.89 0.11
C LEU A 111 12.05 1.39 -0.59
N ASN A 112 12.60 2.52 -0.13
CA ASN A 112 13.86 3.05 -0.68
C ASN A 112 15.08 2.30 -0.13
N ASP A 113 15.01 1.90 1.14
CA ASP A 113 16.09 1.28 1.88
C ASP A 113 15.57 -0.03 2.51
N THR A 114 16.13 -1.17 2.11
CA THR A 114 15.84 -2.49 2.69
C THR A 114 16.61 -2.71 3.99
N ASP A 115 17.59 -1.88 4.33
CA ASP A 115 18.30 -1.87 5.62
C ASP A 115 17.49 -1.21 6.75
N VAL A 116 16.18 -1.02 6.57
CA VAL A 116 15.29 -0.65 7.66
C VAL A 116 15.12 -1.86 8.60
N ARG A 117 16.13 -2.06 9.44
CA ARG A 117 16.31 -3.26 10.28
C ARG A 117 15.14 -3.48 11.22
N GLU A 118 14.63 -4.70 11.19
CA GLU A 118 13.87 -5.27 12.29
C GLU A 118 14.71 -5.21 13.57
N GLY A 119 14.09 -4.82 14.70
CA GLY A 119 14.78 -4.65 15.98
C GLY A 119 15.26 -3.23 16.33
N LYS A 120 15.23 -2.28 15.39
CA LYS A 120 15.41 -0.85 15.71
C LYS A 120 14.06 -0.16 15.94
N THR A 121 13.97 0.69 16.95
CA THR A 121 12.76 1.51 17.20
C THR A 121 13.00 3.01 17.07
N ASP A 122 14.26 3.47 17.07
CA ASP A 122 14.62 4.88 17.02
C ASP A 122 15.31 5.24 15.70
N TYR A 123 14.84 6.29 15.05
CA TYR A 123 15.32 6.73 13.75
C TYR A 123 15.65 8.23 13.77
N TYR A 124 16.66 8.62 12.99
CA TYR A 124 17.09 10.03 12.90
C TYR A 124 16.12 10.88 12.08
N SER A 125 15.44 10.28 11.10
CA SER A 125 14.51 10.97 10.21
C SER A 125 13.11 10.39 10.33
N ARG A 126 12.11 11.24 10.07
CA ARG A 126 10.72 10.81 9.99
C ARG A 126 10.50 9.80 8.88
N LEU A 127 11.16 10.02 7.73
CA LEU A 127 11.05 9.15 6.56
C LEU A 127 11.53 7.72 6.86
N ALA A 128 12.65 7.57 7.57
CA ALA A 128 13.15 6.25 7.94
C ALA A 128 12.24 5.55 8.97
N ALA A 129 11.66 6.31 9.92
CA ALA A 129 10.67 5.77 10.85
C ALA A 129 9.37 5.35 10.15
N ASP A 130 8.91 6.12 9.16
CA ASP A 130 7.73 5.82 8.36
C ASP A 130 7.91 4.55 7.53
N GLN A 131 9.02 4.40 6.82
CA GLN A 131 9.34 3.17 6.08
C GLN A 131 9.43 1.95 7.01
N ALA A 132 9.93 2.14 8.23
CA ALA A 132 9.99 1.11 9.25
C ALA A 132 8.62 0.68 9.77
N VAL A 133 7.71 1.64 9.91
CA VAL A 133 6.30 1.42 10.26
C VAL A 133 5.59 0.70 9.12
N ASP A 134 5.76 1.18 7.89
CA ASP A 134 5.12 0.62 6.69
C ASP A 134 5.53 -0.83 6.48
N LEU A 135 6.83 -1.16 6.55
CA LEU A 135 7.33 -2.54 6.43
C LEU A 135 6.69 -3.48 7.47
N ARG A 136 6.65 -3.07 8.74
CA ARG A 136 6.09 -3.90 9.82
C ARG A 136 4.58 -4.08 9.69
N ASN A 137 3.87 -3.01 9.32
CA ASN A 137 2.44 -3.07 9.07
C ASN A 137 2.11 -3.86 7.80
N ASN A 138 3.00 -3.86 6.80
CA ASN A 138 2.88 -4.68 5.61
C ASN A 138 2.94 -6.17 5.95
N ILE A 139 3.90 -6.58 6.79
CA ILE A 139 4.03 -7.96 7.27
C ILE A 139 2.75 -8.42 7.99
N ILE A 140 2.21 -7.58 8.89
CA ILE A 140 0.93 -7.87 9.57
C ILE A 140 -0.20 -8.04 8.54
N GLY A 141 -0.26 -7.16 7.54
CA GLY A 141 -1.26 -7.20 6.48
C GLY A 141 -1.20 -8.49 5.69
N ARG A 142 -0.01 -8.93 5.26
CA ARG A 142 0.17 -10.19 4.52
C ARG A 142 -0.34 -11.39 5.29
N ASN A 143 -0.06 -11.45 6.59
CA ASN A 143 -0.55 -12.53 7.45
C ASN A 143 -2.08 -12.53 7.50
N ILE A 144 -2.71 -11.37 7.74
CA ILE A 144 -4.19 -11.24 7.75
C ILE A 144 -4.80 -11.68 6.42
N GLY A 145 -4.22 -11.26 5.29
CA GLY A 145 -4.73 -11.56 3.96
C GLY A 145 -4.56 -13.02 3.55
N SER A 146 -3.43 -13.65 3.91
CA SER A 146 -3.14 -15.05 3.57
C SER A 146 -4.10 -16.03 4.22
N ASP A 147 -4.59 -15.70 5.42
CA ASP A 147 -5.59 -16.50 6.14
C ASP A 147 -7.01 -16.33 5.56
N LYS A 148 -7.20 -15.42 4.59
CA LYS A 148 -8.52 -15.04 4.03
C LYS A 148 -8.49 -14.90 2.51
N PRO A 149 -8.29 -16.00 1.76
CA PRO A 149 -8.27 -15.95 0.30
C PRO A 149 -9.57 -15.39 -0.27
N ALA A 150 -9.45 -14.50 -1.25
CA ALA A 150 -10.55 -13.84 -1.95
C ALA A 150 -11.53 -13.04 -1.07
N ALA A 151 -11.13 -12.65 0.15
CA ALA A 151 -11.94 -11.76 0.99
C ALA A 151 -12.00 -10.34 0.41
N ASP A 152 -13.17 -9.72 0.51
CA ASP A 152 -13.36 -8.34 0.09
C ASP A 152 -12.69 -7.35 1.06
N MET A 153 -12.36 -6.15 0.57
CA MET A 153 -11.58 -5.19 1.35
C MET A 153 -12.31 -4.60 2.57
N LYS A 154 -13.65 -4.64 2.65
CA LYS A 154 -14.37 -4.21 3.87
C LYS A 154 -14.22 -5.27 4.96
N THR A 155 -14.33 -6.55 4.60
CA THR A 155 -14.05 -7.66 5.51
C THR A 155 -12.61 -7.58 6.03
N LEU A 156 -11.64 -7.42 5.13
CA LEU A 156 -10.23 -7.25 5.51
C LEU A 156 -10.01 -6.00 6.39
N ALA A 157 -10.69 -4.89 6.11
CA ALA A 157 -10.60 -3.68 6.94
C ALA A 157 -11.11 -3.93 8.38
N HIS A 158 -12.19 -4.71 8.55
CA HIS A 158 -12.66 -5.10 9.88
C HIS A 158 -11.62 -5.94 10.63
N ASP A 159 -10.96 -6.88 9.95
CA ASP A 159 -9.90 -7.70 10.54
C ASP A 159 -8.67 -6.89 10.91
N VAL A 160 -8.27 -5.94 10.07
CA VAL A 160 -7.18 -5.00 10.35
C VAL A 160 -7.51 -4.17 11.59
N LEU A 161 -8.74 -3.64 11.71
CA LEU A 161 -9.16 -2.89 12.88
C LEU A 161 -9.23 -3.77 14.14
N LEU A 162 -9.66 -5.02 14.01
CA LEU A 162 -9.65 -5.99 15.12
C LEU A 162 -8.23 -6.29 15.58
N HIS A 163 -7.30 -6.53 14.64
CA HIS A 163 -5.88 -6.73 14.95
C HIS A 163 -5.29 -5.49 15.62
N TYR A 164 -5.60 -4.30 15.12
CA TYR A 164 -5.15 -3.03 15.72
C TYR A 164 -5.70 -2.86 17.14
N HIS A 165 -6.92 -3.28 17.42
CA HIS A 165 -7.49 -3.23 18.77
C HIS A 165 -6.88 -4.28 19.72
N LYS A 166 -6.67 -5.52 19.26
CA LYS A 166 -6.26 -6.64 20.12
C LYS A 166 -4.75 -6.76 20.30
N VAL A 167 -4.00 -6.58 19.22
CA VAL A 167 -2.55 -6.82 19.14
C VAL A 167 -1.82 -5.49 18.97
N GLY A 168 -2.26 -4.67 18.03
CA GLY A 168 -1.72 -3.35 17.74
C GLY A 168 -1.08 -3.24 16.37
N LEU A 169 -1.01 -2.01 15.83
CA LEU A 169 -0.27 -1.68 14.62
C LEU A 169 0.86 -0.69 14.95
N TRP A 170 1.85 -0.63 14.08
CA TRP A 170 3.00 0.25 14.25
C TRP A 170 2.66 1.67 13.84
N THR A 171 3.08 2.64 14.65
CA THR A 171 3.04 4.08 14.33
C THR A 171 4.35 4.74 14.75
N ALA A 172 4.60 5.96 14.27
CA ALA A 172 5.80 6.72 14.59
C ALA A 172 5.42 8.03 15.30
N ASN A 173 6.20 8.38 16.33
CA ASN A 173 6.06 9.62 17.06
C ASN A 173 7.42 10.28 17.26
N GLN A 174 7.43 11.61 17.30
CA GLN A 174 8.62 12.37 17.63
C GLN A 174 8.84 12.38 19.15
N THR A 175 10.07 12.09 19.57
CA THR A 175 10.44 12.09 20.99
C THR A 175 11.87 12.60 21.18
N ARG A 176 12.37 12.57 22.43
CA ARG A 176 13.76 12.89 22.78
C ARG A 176 14.45 11.66 23.36
N SER A 177 15.66 11.40 22.89
CA SER A 177 16.56 10.38 23.45
C SER A 177 17.93 11.02 23.65
N LYS A 178 18.47 10.94 24.87
CA LYS A 178 19.76 11.56 25.25
C LYS A 178 19.86 13.03 24.82
N GLY A 179 18.80 13.81 25.03
CA GLY A 179 18.71 15.23 24.68
C GLY A 179 18.48 15.52 23.19
N ARG A 180 18.58 14.54 22.29
CA ARG A 180 18.40 14.70 20.84
C ARG A 180 17.00 14.30 20.39
N LYS A 181 16.48 15.01 19.40
CA LYS A 181 15.23 14.66 18.71
C LYS A 181 15.42 13.36 17.93
N VAL A 182 14.51 12.42 18.13
CA VAL A 182 14.45 11.14 17.41
C VAL A 182 13.00 10.84 17.02
N TRP A 183 12.84 10.03 15.98
CA TRP A 183 11.57 9.45 15.59
C TRP A 183 11.49 8.03 16.11
N ARG A 184 10.58 7.78 17.05
CA ARG A 184 10.39 6.47 17.67
C ARG A 184 9.17 5.79 17.11
N ILE A 185 9.32 4.54 16.67
CA ILE A 185 8.21 3.68 16.28
C ILE A 185 7.77 2.84 17.49
N SER A 186 6.47 2.58 17.59
CA SER A 186 5.92 1.65 18.58
C SER A 186 4.68 0.96 18.04
N GLN A 187 4.42 -0.26 18.51
CA GLN A 187 3.19 -0.99 18.23
C GLN A 187 2.13 -0.57 19.27
N ASN A 188 1.12 0.15 18.83
CA ASN A 188 0.08 0.71 19.69
C ASN A 188 -1.25 0.03 19.42
N LYS A 189 -2.15 0.02 20.40
CA LYS A 189 -3.51 -0.53 20.26
C LYS A 189 -4.53 0.59 20.17
N LEU A 190 -5.61 0.35 19.41
CA LEU A 190 -6.80 1.18 19.52
C LEU A 190 -7.50 0.95 20.85
N SER A 191 -7.93 2.02 21.49
CA SER A 191 -8.90 1.93 22.57
C SER A 191 -10.21 1.32 22.06
N THR A 192 -11.02 0.78 22.97
CA THR A 192 -12.35 0.25 22.63
C THR A 192 -13.24 1.29 21.97
N ILE A 193 -13.09 2.57 22.35
CA ILE A 193 -13.86 3.68 21.78
C ILE A 193 -13.43 3.97 20.35
N GLU A 194 -12.12 4.11 20.10
CA GLU A 194 -11.58 4.32 18.74
C GLU A 194 -11.95 3.16 17.81
N TYR A 195 -11.81 1.92 18.28
CA TYR A 195 -12.17 0.73 17.51
C TYR A 195 -13.65 0.72 17.11
N LYS A 196 -14.55 0.93 18.07
CA LYS A 196 -16.00 0.96 17.79
C LYS A 196 -16.38 2.12 16.86
N LYS A 197 -15.77 3.30 17.05
CA LYS A 197 -15.99 4.45 16.17
C LYS A 197 -15.53 4.16 14.74
N ALA A 198 -14.35 3.55 14.58
CA ALA A 198 -13.83 3.18 13.27
C ALA A 198 -14.76 2.20 12.56
N LEU A 199 -15.23 1.15 13.24
CA LEU A 199 -16.22 0.22 12.66
C LEU A 199 -17.53 0.91 12.28
N ALA A 200 -18.05 1.79 13.13
CA ALA A 200 -19.27 2.53 12.84
C ALA A 200 -19.12 3.40 11.58
N ASN A 201 -17.97 4.04 11.39
CA ASN A 201 -17.70 4.85 10.20
C ASN A 201 -17.62 4.01 8.91
N LEU A 202 -17.19 2.76 8.98
CA LEU A 202 -17.12 1.86 7.83
C LEU A 202 -18.45 1.15 7.53
N ALA A 203 -19.41 1.16 8.46
CA ALA A 203 -20.62 0.36 8.38
C ALA A 203 -21.44 0.63 7.10
N SER A 204 -21.58 1.89 6.70
CA SER A 204 -22.36 2.30 5.53
C SER A 204 -21.59 2.25 4.20
N LEU A 205 -20.31 1.89 4.21
CA LEU A 205 -19.47 1.85 3.02
C LEU A 205 -19.51 0.46 2.38
N ASN A 206 -19.29 0.37 1.07
CA ASN A 206 -19.03 -0.89 0.39
C ASN A 206 -17.55 -1.29 0.48
N SER A 207 -17.17 -2.39 -0.18
CA SER A 207 -15.79 -2.89 -0.20
C SER A 207 -14.79 -1.96 -0.89
N ASP A 208 -15.25 -1.00 -1.69
CA ASP A 208 -14.40 0.03 -2.29
C ASP A 208 -14.26 1.28 -1.40
N GLY A 209 -14.88 1.28 -0.22
CA GLY A 209 -14.93 2.42 0.71
C GLY A 209 -15.88 3.53 0.27
N MET A 210 -16.83 3.24 -0.62
CA MET A 210 -17.80 4.19 -1.15
C MET A 210 -19.16 4.03 -0.45
N ASN A 211 -19.86 5.15 -0.26
CA ASN A 211 -21.30 5.09 0.04
C ASN A 211 -22.12 4.91 -1.26
N ALA A 212 -23.43 4.67 -1.12
CA ALA A 212 -24.32 4.43 -2.26
C ALA A 212 -24.33 5.57 -3.29
N LYS A 213 -24.25 6.83 -2.85
CA LYS A 213 -24.21 7.99 -3.75
C LYS A 213 -22.91 8.04 -4.56
N GLU A 214 -21.78 7.85 -3.88
CA GLU A 214 -20.45 7.81 -4.52
C GLU A 214 -20.34 6.67 -5.55
N GLN A 215 -20.93 5.51 -5.24
CA GLN A 215 -20.96 4.37 -6.17
C GLN A 215 -21.74 4.70 -7.45
N LEU A 216 -22.88 5.38 -7.34
CA LEU A 216 -23.70 5.78 -8.48
C LEU A 216 -22.96 6.76 -9.39
N GLU A 217 -22.31 7.78 -8.80
CA GLU A 217 -21.49 8.75 -9.54
C GLU A 217 -20.30 8.10 -10.27
N TYR A 218 -19.83 6.94 -9.78
CA TYR A 218 -18.70 6.22 -10.33
C TYR A 218 -19.07 5.31 -11.52
N SER A 219 -20.18 4.58 -11.39
CA SER A 219 -20.63 3.58 -12.38
C SER A 219 -20.93 4.14 -13.78
N SER A 220 -21.09 5.46 -13.92
CA SER A 220 -21.35 6.14 -15.20
C SER A 220 -20.10 6.48 -16.03
N GLY A 221 -18.88 6.05 -15.65
CA GLY A 221 -17.62 6.57 -16.22
C GLY A 221 -16.54 5.57 -16.64
N THR A 222 -16.86 4.30 -16.92
CA THR A 222 -15.86 3.22 -16.92
C THR A 222 -15.29 2.85 -18.31
N LEU A 223 -14.24 3.53 -18.77
CA LEU A 223 -13.29 3.02 -19.80
C LEU A 223 -11.93 3.75 -19.74
N ARG A 224 -11.12 3.60 -18.68
CA ARG A 224 -9.87 4.40 -18.59
C ARG A 224 -8.68 3.90 -17.76
N ASP A 225 -8.42 2.60 -17.63
CA ASP A 225 -7.42 2.14 -16.63
C ASP A 225 -6.24 1.29 -17.15
N ILE A 226 -5.63 1.63 -18.30
CA ILE A 226 -4.26 1.13 -18.64
C ILE A 226 -3.25 2.28 -18.79
N SER A 227 -3.61 3.39 -19.44
CA SER A 227 -2.66 4.51 -19.65
C SER A 227 -2.27 5.25 -18.36
N LYS A 228 -3.09 5.12 -17.30
CA LYS A 228 -2.85 5.81 -16.02
C LYS A 228 -1.71 5.19 -15.21
N SER A 229 -1.55 3.87 -15.21
CA SER A 229 -0.52 3.20 -14.41
C SER A 229 0.90 3.57 -14.88
N VAL A 230 1.12 3.65 -16.20
CA VAL A 230 2.40 4.09 -16.79
C VAL A 230 2.68 5.57 -16.48
N GLN A 231 1.66 6.44 -16.57
CA GLN A 231 1.80 7.87 -16.23
C GLN A 231 1.96 8.13 -14.72
N ALA A 232 1.55 7.20 -13.88
CA ALA A 232 1.62 7.36 -12.43
C ALA A 232 2.98 6.92 -11.85
N ILE A 233 3.66 5.95 -12.49
CA ILE A 233 5.05 5.58 -12.14
C ILE A 233 5.99 6.80 -12.26
N SER A 234 5.78 7.69 -13.24
CA SER A 234 6.60 8.90 -13.39
C SER A 234 6.42 9.93 -12.27
N LYS A 235 5.35 9.80 -11.46
CA LYS A 235 5.03 10.69 -10.33
C LYS A 235 5.49 10.17 -8.97
N VAL A 236 5.87 8.89 -8.85
CA VAL A 236 6.41 8.32 -7.60
C VAL A 236 7.70 9.07 -7.27
N GLN A 237 7.79 9.91 -6.25
CA GLN A 237 9.06 10.59 -5.93
C GLN A 237 10.11 9.57 -5.47
N ASP A 238 11.40 9.81 -5.72
CA ASP A 238 12.47 9.00 -5.10
C ASP A 238 12.81 9.56 -3.71
#